data_AF-A0A955JZM6-F1
#
_entry.id   AF-A0A955JZM6-F1
#
_cell.length_a   1.000
_cell.length_b   1.000
_cell.length_c   1.000
_cell.angle_alpha   90.00
_cell.angle_beta   90.00
_cell.angle_gamma   90.00
#
_symmetry.space_group_name_H-M   'P 1'
#
loop_
_entity.id
_entity.type
_entity.pdbx_description
1 polymer ?
#
loop_
_entity_poly.entity_id
_entity_poly.type
_entity_poly.pdbx_seq_one_letter_code
_entity_poly.pdbx_strand_id
1 'polypeptide(L)'
;MSKLHPTHPLRIFWLSTIITIGLGSFVFHEGGLHLTWLFIILVILEVTFSFDNAVINSRVLSRMSRKWQMLFLTVGIFIAVFVVRFVLPILIVMITSNNSFSKVVDIALHKPDEYSHALEMAAPQINAFGGTFLAMIGISYFMNRHKDIHWLGRIESHLAHAGRFENLKIFVMLSIAMLLYATVDHRYHHAVLVASVIATLLHMGLEIFGHIFESKQSSARKLTGMAALMSFLYLEVLDASFSFDGVIGAFAITNNVLLIIAGLGAGAVWVRSLTIYLLRTGTLTKYRYLEHGAHWAILALATVMIAKLYHVEFPEWMVGSLGVTFIVTAIISSILERRHLKKRQIAT
;
A
#
# COMPACT_ATOMS: atom_id res chain seq x y z
N MET A 1 32.78 -9.37 -13.26
CA MET A 1 31.70 -8.38 -13.02
C MET A 1 32.29 -7.24 -12.19
N SER A 2 32.76 -6.18 -12.86
CA SER A 2 33.38 -5.00 -12.23
C SER A 2 32.40 -4.33 -11.26
N LYS A 3 32.95 -3.71 -10.22
CA LYS A 3 32.25 -3.17 -9.04
C LYS A 3 31.19 -2.12 -9.43
N LEU A 4 29.98 -2.57 -9.75
CA LEU A 4 28.82 -1.70 -9.92
C LEU A 4 28.57 -0.93 -8.63
N HIS A 5 28.38 0.39 -8.76
CA HIS A 5 28.10 1.28 -7.64
C HIS A 5 26.91 0.75 -6.81
N PRO A 6 26.88 0.90 -5.47
CA PRO A 6 25.83 0.35 -4.60
C PRO A 6 24.38 0.79 -4.93
N THR A 7 24.24 1.82 -5.76
CA THR A 7 22.97 2.40 -6.22
C THR A 7 22.61 2.01 -7.67
N HIS A 8 23.43 1.19 -8.33
CA HIS A 8 23.18 0.80 -9.71
C HIS A 8 21.86 0.01 -9.82
N PRO A 9 20.93 0.38 -10.72
CA PRO A 9 19.62 -0.27 -10.86
C PRO A 9 19.74 -1.79 -10.99
N LEU A 10 20.67 -2.26 -11.84
CA LEU A 10 20.92 -3.69 -12.04
C LEU A 10 21.22 -4.45 -10.74
N ARG A 11 21.84 -3.83 -9.73
CA ARG A 11 22.17 -4.52 -8.46
C ARG A 11 20.98 -4.59 -7.52
N ILE A 12 20.03 -3.67 -7.64
CA ILE A 12 18.82 -3.63 -6.81
C ILE A 12 17.77 -4.58 -7.38
N PHE A 13 17.55 -4.53 -8.70
CA PHE A 13 16.50 -5.30 -9.35
C PHE A 13 16.91 -6.73 -9.75
N TRP A 14 18.18 -7.11 -9.62
CA TRP A 14 18.65 -8.45 -10.03
C TRP A 14 17.84 -9.58 -9.39
N LEU A 15 17.52 -9.45 -8.10
CA LEU A 15 16.78 -10.45 -7.34
C LEU A 15 15.35 -10.56 -7.86
N SER A 16 14.68 -9.41 -8.07
CA SER A 16 13.34 -9.37 -8.68
C SER A 16 13.34 -10.02 -10.05
N THR A 17 14.34 -9.71 -10.89
CA THR A 17 14.47 -10.28 -12.23
C THR A 17 14.62 -11.80 -12.18
N ILE A 18 15.51 -12.33 -11.33
CA ILE A 18 15.70 -13.78 -11.22
C ILE A 18 14.46 -14.49 -10.68
N ILE A 19 13.82 -13.93 -9.65
CA ILE A 19 12.59 -14.51 -9.10
C ILE A 19 11.49 -14.49 -10.15
N THR A 20 11.36 -13.40 -10.90
CA THR A 20 10.35 -13.29 -11.97
C THR A 20 10.61 -14.26 -13.11
N ILE A 21 11.87 -14.44 -13.54
CA ILE A 21 12.23 -15.41 -14.59
C ILE A 21 12.03 -16.84 -14.09
N GLY A 22 12.39 -17.13 -12.83
CA GLY A 22 12.22 -18.45 -12.21
C GLY A 22 10.74 -18.83 -12.11
N LEU A 23 9.92 -17.94 -11.54
CA LEU A 23 8.47 -18.14 -11.44
C LEU A 23 7.80 -18.16 -12.83
N GLY A 24 8.21 -17.27 -13.73
CA GLY A 24 7.68 -17.23 -15.10
C GLY A 24 8.00 -18.50 -15.90
N SER A 25 9.21 -19.05 -15.74
CA SER A 25 9.60 -20.33 -16.34
C SER A 25 8.81 -21.50 -15.75
N PHE A 26 8.58 -21.50 -14.44
CA PHE A 26 7.74 -22.50 -13.78
C PHE A 26 6.29 -22.42 -14.28
N VAL A 27 5.70 -21.23 -14.34
CA VAL A 27 4.35 -21.01 -14.88
C VAL A 27 4.26 -21.42 -16.35
N PHE A 28 5.30 -21.14 -17.16
CA PHE A 28 5.37 -21.58 -18.55
C PHE A 28 5.41 -23.10 -18.68
N HIS A 29 6.14 -23.79 -17.79
CA HIS A 29 6.16 -25.25 -17.77
C HIS A 29 4.77 -25.84 -17.46
N GLU A 30 4.05 -25.26 -16.50
CA GLU A 30 2.75 -25.77 -16.05
C GLU A 30 1.61 -25.52 -17.06
N GLY A 31 1.60 -24.40 -17.78
CA GLY A 31 0.47 -24.06 -18.66
C GLY A 31 0.80 -23.20 -19.88
N GLY A 32 2.05 -23.20 -20.30
CA GLY A 32 2.50 -22.58 -21.54
C GLY A 32 2.30 -21.07 -21.60
N LEU A 33 2.22 -20.55 -22.84
CA LEU A 33 2.17 -19.11 -23.11
C LEU A 33 0.96 -18.41 -22.48
N HIS A 34 -0.17 -19.10 -22.35
CA HIS A 34 -1.38 -18.51 -21.80
C HIS A 34 -1.22 -18.15 -20.31
N LEU A 35 -0.76 -19.09 -19.47
CA LEU A 35 -0.53 -18.80 -18.06
C LEU A 35 0.62 -17.81 -17.86
N THR A 36 1.67 -17.87 -18.69
CA THR A 36 2.77 -16.89 -18.64
C THR A 36 2.26 -15.48 -18.95
N TRP A 37 1.34 -15.33 -19.90
CA TRP A 37 0.74 -14.03 -20.22
C TRP A 37 -0.05 -13.47 -19.03
N LEU A 38 -0.91 -14.29 -18.40
CA LEU A 38 -1.65 -13.91 -17.20
C LEU A 38 -0.70 -13.55 -16.05
N PHE A 39 0.37 -14.33 -15.84
CA PHE A 39 1.41 -14.04 -14.85
C PHE A 39 2.05 -12.67 -15.10
N ILE A 40 2.41 -12.34 -16.35
CA ILE A 40 2.99 -11.03 -16.68
C ILE A 40 2.00 -9.90 -16.36
N ILE A 41 0.71 -10.07 -16.70
CA ILE A 41 -0.32 -9.07 -16.38
C ILE A 41 -0.41 -8.89 -14.86
N LEU A 42 -0.43 -9.96 -14.08
CA LEU A 42 -0.49 -9.89 -12.61
C LEU A 42 0.72 -9.18 -12.01
N VAL A 43 1.93 -9.43 -12.54
CA VAL A 43 3.15 -8.72 -12.13
C VAL A 43 3.03 -7.22 -12.43
N ILE A 44 2.56 -6.86 -13.63
CA ILE A 44 2.38 -5.45 -14.03
C ILE A 44 1.31 -4.78 -13.17
N LEU A 45 0.20 -5.46 -12.92
CA LEU A 45 -0.90 -4.98 -12.09
C LEU A 45 -0.39 -4.64 -10.69
N GLU A 46 0.30 -5.58 -10.04
CA GLU A 46 0.87 -5.37 -8.71
C GLU A 46 1.86 -4.21 -8.67
N VAL A 47 2.78 -4.12 -9.63
CA VAL A 47 3.75 -3.02 -9.68
C VAL A 47 3.06 -1.67 -9.88
N THR A 48 1.98 -1.64 -10.66
CA THR A 48 1.22 -0.42 -10.95
C THR A 48 0.44 0.04 -9.72
N PHE A 49 -0.31 -0.88 -9.09
CA PHE A 49 -1.19 -0.58 -7.96
C PHE A 49 -0.40 -0.26 -6.69
N SER A 50 0.80 -0.82 -6.54
CA SER A 50 1.63 -0.63 -5.35
C SER A 50 2.77 0.38 -5.56
N PHE A 51 2.76 1.17 -6.64
CA PHE A 51 3.83 2.14 -6.90
C PHE A 51 3.85 3.27 -5.86
N ASP A 52 2.71 3.88 -5.57
CA ASP A 52 2.55 4.91 -4.54
C ASP A 52 2.93 4.38 -3.15
N ASN A 53 2.56 3.13 -2.85
CA ASN A 53 3.01 2.41 -1.67
C ASN A 53 4.56 2.35 -1.58
N ALA A 54 5.27 2.07 -2.68
CA ALA A 54 6.74 2.11 -2.68
C ALA A 54 7.31 3.49 -2.31
N VAL A 55 6.64 4.58 -2.71
CA VAL A 55 7.01 5.96 -2.35
C VAL A 55 6.88 6.17 -0.85
N ILE A 56 5.72 5.83 -0.27
CA ILE A 56 5.44 5.99 1.16
C ILE A 56 6.37 5.13 2.01
N ASN A 57 6.54 3.87 1.63
CA ASN A 57 7.44 2.95 2.29
C ASN A 57 8.87 3.49 2.30
N SER A 58 9.34 4.05 1.18
CA SER A 58 10.70 4.59 1.10
C SER A 58 10.92 5.77 2.03
N ARG A 59 9.86 6.56 2.30
CA ARG A 59 9.89 7.68 3.23
C ARG A 59 10.04 7.23 4.67
N VAL A 60 9.22 6.27 5.11
CA VAL A 60 9.31 5.71 6.47
C VAL A 60 10.64 4.99 6.67
N LEU A 61 11.05 4.17 5.69
CA LEU A 61 12.30 3.41 5.69
C LEU A 61 13.56 4.30 5.75
N SER A 62 13.46 5.54 5.25
CA SER A 62 14.56 6.53 5.31
C SER A 62 14.94 6.93 6.74
N ARG A 63 13.98 6.86 7.67
CA ARG A 63 14.17 7.18 9.10
C ARG A 63 14.80 6.02 9.88
N MET A 64 14.81 4.82 9.33
CA MET A 64 15.24 3.60 10.01
C MET A 64 16.73 3.28 9.81
N SER A 65 17.32 2.57 10.77
CA SER A 65 18.71 2.09 10.67
C SER A 65 18.91 1.06 9.57
N ARG A 66 20.16 0.88 9.09
CA ARG A 66 20.46 -0.04 7.98
C ARG A 66 20.04 -1.49 8.27
N LYS A 67 20.10 -1.93 9.53
CA LYS A 67 19.67 -3.27 9.93
C LYS A 67 18.17 -3.47 9.68
N TRP A 68 17.34 -2.48 10.06
CA TRP A 68 15.90 -2.50 9.81
C TRP A 68 15.54 -2.36 8.35
N GLN A 69 16.32 -1.56 7.60
CA GLN A 69 16.20 -1.53 6.14
C GLN A 69 16.46 -2.90 5.52
N MET A 70 17.40 -3.70 6.04
CA MET A 70 17.63 -5.07 5.56
C MET A 70 16.51 -6.02 5.99
N LEU A 71 16.01 -5.90 7.22
CA LEU A 71 14.90 -6.72 7.74
C LEU A 71 13.64 -6.56 6.89
N PHE A 72 13.31 -5.32 6.51
CA PHE A 72 12.21 -5.02 5.60
C PHE A 72 12.34 -5.69 4.23
N LEU A 73 13.58 -5.94 3.79
CA LEU A 73 13.86 -6.57 2.50
C LEU A 73 13.97 -8.09 2.56
N THR A 74 14.07 -8.67 3.74
CA THR A 74 14.13 -10.12 3.91
C THR A 74 12.82 -10.61 4.49
N VAL A 75 12.57 -10.31 5.76
CA VAL A 75 11.38 -10.72 6.49
C VAL A 75 10.15 -9.98 5.96
N GLY A 76 10.27 -8.69 5.64
CA GLY A 76 9.15 -7.92 5.09
C GLY A 76 8.68 -8.40 3.71
N ILE A 77 9.57 -8.99 2.89
CA ILE A 77 9.14 -9.64 1.62
C ILE A 77 8.37 -10.93 1.93
N PHE A 78 8.85 -11.73 2.88
CA PHE A 78 8.13 -12.94 3.29
C PHE A 78 6.75 -12.60 3.84
N ILE A 79 6.64 -11.58 4.70
CA ILE A 79 5.34 -11.12 5.23
C ILE A 79 4.44 -10.63 4.08
N ALA A 80 4.95 -9.75 3.21
CA ALA A 80 4.16 -9.22 2.10
C ALA A 80 3.68 -10.31 1.13
N VAL A 81 4.51 -11.28 0.77
CA VAL A 81 4.13 -12.31 -0.20
C VAL A 81 3.34 -13.43 0.45
N PHE A 82 3.82 -13.99 1.56
CA PHE A 82 3.21 -15.16 2.16
C PHE A 82 2.07 -14.79 3.12
N VAL A 83 2.33 -13.90 4.09
CA VAL A 83 1.30 -13.57 5.09
C VAL A 83 0.19 -12.77 4.45
N VAL A 84 0.53 -11.70 3.75
CA VAL A 84 -0.46 -10.73 3.26
C VAL A 84 -1.20 -11.23 2.02
N ARG A 85 -0.56 -11.93 1.07
CA ARG A 85 -1.24 -12.39 -0.16
C ARG A 85 -1.78 -13.82 -0.09
N PHE A 86 -1.29 -14.65 0.82
CA PHE A 86 -1.80 -16.02 0.97
C PHE A 86 -2.55 -16.20 2.29
N VAL A 87 -1.92 -15.98 3.44
CA VAL A 87 -2.54 -16.27 4.75
C VAL A 87 -3.72 -15.35 5.04
N LEU A 88 -3.60 -14.05 4.78
CA LEU A 88 -4.60 -13.06 5.14
C LEU A 88 -5.93 -13.23 4.39
N PRO A 89 -5.96 -13.44 3.05
CA PRO A 89 -7.19 -13.80 2.34
C PRO A 89 -7.85 -15.07 2.90
N ILE A 90 -7.06 -16.10 3.22
CA ILE A 90 -7.56 -17.34 3.83
C ILE A 90 -8.21 -17.06 5.18
N LEU A 91 -7.58 -16.24 6.04
CA LEU A 91 -8.14 -15.85 7.34
C LEU A 91 -9.44 -15.07 7.20
N ILE A 92 -9.53 -14.19 6.20
CA ILE A 92 -10.76 -13.44 5.94
C ILE A 92 -11.89 -14.37 5.54
N VAL A 93 -11.65 -15.26 4.57
CA VAL A 93 -12.65 -16.25 4.15
C VAL A 93 -13.03 -17.18 5.30
N MET A 94 -12.06 -17.57 6.14
CA MET A 94 -12.31 -18.40 7.33
C MET A 94 -13.33 -17.75 8.27
N ILE A 95 -13.18 -16.45 8.54
CA ILE A 95 -14.07 -15.68 9.40
C ILE A 95 -15.45 -15.49 8.75
N THR A 96 -15.51 -15.18 7.46
CA THR A 96 -16.78 -14.88 6.77
C THR A 96 -17.59 -16.13 6.45
N SER A 97 -16.94 -17.24 6.08
CA SER A 97 -17.60 -18.50 5.74
C SER A 97 -17.77 -19.44 6.94
N ASN A 98 -17.27 -19.08 8.12
CA ASN A 98 -17.27 -19.90 9.34
C ASN A 98 -16.71 -21.32 9.12
N ASN A 99 -15.68 -21.44 8.27
CA ASN A 99 -15.00 -22.70 7.96
C ASN A 99 -13.68 -22.80 8.74
N SER A 100 -13.11 -24.00 8.85
CA SER A 100 -11.77 -24.17 9.43
C SER A 100 -10.68 -23.81 8.42
N PHE A 101 -9.49 -23.42 8.91
CA PHE A 101 -8.34 -23.07 8.08
C PHE A 101 -8.04 -24.13 7.00
N SER A 102 -7.96 -25.41 7.37
CA SER A 102 -7.67 -26.51 6.44
C SER A 102 -8.72 -26.62 5.34
N LYS A 103 -10.00 -26.37 5.67
CA LYS A 103 -11.09 -26.42 4.69
C LYS A 103 -10.99 -25.27 3.69
N VAL A 104 -10.66 -24.07 4.16
CA VAL A 104 -10.50 -22.90 3.28
C VAL A 104 -9.28 -23.06 2.37
N VAL A 105 -8.18 -23.60 2.88
CA VAL A 105 -6.99 -23.91 2.06
C VAL A 105 -7.33 -24.95 0.99
N ASP A 106 -8.10 -25.98 1.35
CA ASP A 106 -8.57 -26.98 0.39
C ASP A 106 -9.44 -26.35 -0.71
N ILE A 107 -10.37 -25.47 -0.34
CA ILE A 107 -11.20 -24.71 -1.30
C ILE A 107 -10.31 -23.82 -2.18
N ALA A 108 -9.35 -23.10 -1.61
CA ALA A 108 -8.45 -22.22 -2.36
C ALA A 108 -7.59 -22.96 -3.40
N LEU A 109 -7.13 -24.17 -3.08
CA LEU A 109 -6.23 -24.93 -3.96
C LEU A 109 -6.98 -25.79 -4.98
N HIS A 110 -8.14 -26.35 -4.62
CA HIS A 110 -8.86 -27.32 -5.45
C HIS A 110 -10.16 -26.79 -6.03
N LYS A 111 -10.69 -25.68 -5.51
CA LYS A 111 -11.98 -25.09 -5.91
C LYS A 111 -11.90 -23.56 -6.06
N PRO A 112 -11.13 -23.09 -7.05
CA PRO A 112 -10.82 -21.67 -7.22
C PRO A 112 -12.05 -20.76 -7.36
N ASP A 113 -13.12 -21.24 -8.01
CA ASP A 113 -14.35 -20.45 -8.20
C ASP A 113 -15.14 -20.30 -6.89
N GLU A 114 -15.24 -21.35 -6.08
CA GLU A 114 -15.86 -21.27 -4.74
C GLU A 114 -15.06 -20.32 -3.82
N TYR A 115 -13.72 -20.35 -3.93
CA TYR A 115 -12.85 -19.46 -3.17
C TYR A 115 -13.00 -17.99 -3.58
N SER A 116 -12.99 -17.73 -4.90
CA SER A 116 -13.17 -16.39 -5.47
C SER A 116 -14.50 -15.79 -5.00
N HIS A 117 -15.59 -16.55 -5.09
CA HIS A 117 -16.90 -16.12 -4.63
C HIS A 117 -16.93 -15.86 -3.12
N ALA A 118 -16.30 -16.71 -2.31
CA ALA A 118 -16.22 -16.48 -0.87
C ALA A 118 -15.44 -15.19 -0.52
N LEU A 119 -14.43 -14.83 -1.32
CA LEU A 119 -13.66 -13.60 -1.17
C LEU A 119 -14.48 -12.37 -1.61
N GLU A 120 -15.23 -12.45 -2.71
CA GLU A 120 -16.18 -11.41 -3.13
C GLU A 120 -17.22 -11.12 -2.05
N MET A 121 -17.73 -12.17 -1.40
CA MET A 121 -18.67 -12.05 -0.28
C MET A 121 -18.05 -11.39 0.96
N ALA A 122 -16.72 -11.42 1.08
CA ALA A 122 -15.95 -10.73 2.12
C ALA A 122 -15.45 -9.34 1.70
N ALA A 123 -15.63 -8.95 0.43
CA ALA A 123 -15.13 -7.68 -0.11
C ALA A 123 -15.68 -6.45 0.64
N PRO A 124 -16.95 -6.37 1.09
CA PRO A 124 -17.44 -5.22 1.85
C PRO A 124 -16.63 -4.95 3.12
N GLN A 125 -16.25 -6.00 3.86
CA GLN A 125 -15.45 -5.89 5.08
C GLN A 125 -14.01 -5.45 4.77
N ILE A 126 -13.43 -6.02 3.71
CA ILE A 126 -12.07 -5.68 3.26
C ILE A 126 -12.03 -4.21 2.81
N ASN A 127 -12.99 -3.80 1.99
CA ASN A 127 -13.11 -2.44 1.48
C ASN A 127 -13.37 -1.43 2.61
N ALA A 128 -14.19 -1.77 3.61
CA ALA A 128 -14.43 -0.93 4.78
C ALA A 128 -13.17 -0.78 5.64
N PHE A 129 -12.46 -1.89 5.92
CA PHE A 129 -11.22 -1.87 6.68
C PHE A 129 -10.13 -1.06 5.95
N GLY A 130 -9.82 -1.46 4.72
CA GLY A 130 -8.75 -0.85 3.93
C GLY A 130 -9.07 0.61 3.58
N GLY A 131 -10.29 0.89 3.15
CA GLY A 131 -10.75 2.25 2.85
C GLY A 131 -10.65 3.17 4.06
N THR A 132 -11.09 2.73 5.24
CA THR A 132 -10.98 3.51 6.47
C THR A 132 -9.53 3.70 6.91
N PHE A 133 -8.71 2.64 6.85
CA PHE A 133 -7.29 2.70 7.24
C PHE A 133 -6.48 3.63 6.33
N LEU A 134 -6.66 3.51 5.01
CA LEU A 134 -5.99 4.34 4.02
C LEU A 134 -6.48 5.80 4.08
N ALA A 135 -7.79 6.01 4.28
CA ALA A 135 -8.35 7.34 4.52
C ALA A 135 -7.68 8.00 5.73
N MET A 136 -7.50 7.26 6.83
CA MET A 136 -6.82 7.76 8.03
C MET A 136 -5.37 8.15 7.73
N ILE A 137 -4.61 7.34 6.98
CA ILE A 137 -3.23 7.69 6.61
C ILE A 137 -3.21 9.01 5.82
N GLY A 138 -4.06 9.13 4.81
CA GLY A 138 -4.13 10.34 3.99
C GLY A 138 -4.57 11.56 4.81
N ILE A 139 -5.63 11.44 5.61
CA ILE A 139 -6.13 12.52 6.46
C ILE A 139 -5.06 12.93 7.48
N SER A 140 -4.39 11.97 8.15
CA SER A 140 -3.31 12.25 9.12
C SER A 140 -2.15 13.01 8.47
N TYR A 141 -1.82 12.69 7.22
CA TYR A 141 -0.80 13.42 6.46
C TYR A 141 -1.20 14.85 6.09
N PHE A 142 -2.44 15.07 5.62
CA PHE A 142 -2.89 16.40 5.21
C PHE A 142 -3.27 17.28 6.40
N MET A 143 -3.78 16.71 7.48
CA MET A 143 -4.09 17.40 8.73
C MET A 143 -2.87 17.48 9.66
N ASN A 144 -1.77 18.02 9.14
CA ASN A 144 -0.56 18.24 9.92
C ASN A 144 -0.17 19.72 9.90
N ARG A 145 -0.16 20.36 11.07
CA ARG A 145 0.16 21.79 11.22
C ARG A 145 1.62 22.12 10.92
N HIS A 146 2.53 21.16 11.02
CA HIS A 146 3.96 21.33 10.72
C HIS A 146 4.28 21.19 9.23
N LYS A 147 3.26 21.06 8.39
CA LYS A 147 3.43 20.88 6.96
C LYS A 147 3.48 22.25 6.28
N ASP A 148 4.68 22.66 5.87
CA ASP A 148 4.92 23.94 5.19
C ASP A 148 4.78 23.89 3.66
N ILE A 149 4.75 22.67 3.10
CA ILE A 149 4.66 22.44 1.65
C ILE A 149 3.24 22.04 1.31
N HIS A 150 2.67 22.61 0.25
CA HIS A 150 1.35 22.28 -0.25
C HIS A 150 1.42 22.12 -1.77
N TRP A 151 1.09 20.94 -2.30
CA TRP A 151 1.10 20.70 -3.73
C TRP A 151 -0.18 21.28 -4.39
N LEU A 152 -1.37 20.91 -3.88
CA LEU A 152 -2.64 21.47 -4.34
C LEU A 152 -3.01 22.82 -3.67
N GLY A 153 -2.03 23.53 -3.11
CA GLY A 153 -2.16 24.88 -2.56
C GLY A 153 -3.30 25.05 -1.56
N ARG A 154 -4.46 25.52 -2.03
CA ARG A 154 -5.62 25.87 -1.20
C ARG A 154 -6.20 24.67 -0.45
N ILE A 155 -6.36 23.51 -1.11
CA ILE A 155 -7.00 22.33 -0.48
C ILE A 155 -6.13 21.84 0.69
N GLU A 156 -4.83 21.66 0.46
CA GLU A 156 -3.91 21.19 1.49
C GLU A 156 -3.71 22.20 2.61
N SER A 157 -3.76 23.51 2.31
CA SER A 157 -3.63 24.55 3.34
C SER A 157 -4.81 24.56 4.32
N HIS A 158 -6.05 24.38 3.84
CA HIS A 158 -7.22 24.27 4.72
C HIS A 158 -7.17 23.01 5.59
N LEU A 159 -6.78 21.87 5.00
CA LEU A 159 -6.62 20.62 5.74
C LEU A 159 -5.50 20.73 6.80
N ALA A 160 -4.37 21.37 6.48
CA ALA A 160 -3.28 21.58 7.44
C ALA A 160 -3.70 22.47 8.62
N HIS A 161 -4.57 23.46 8.38
CA HIS A 161 -5.16 24.28 9.45
C HIS A 161 -6.07 23.47 10.37
N ALA A 162 -6.82 22.50 9.83
CA ALA A 162 -7.65 21.59 10.62
C ALA A 162 -6.80 20.69 11.55
N GLY A 163 -5.55 20.42 11.18
CA GLY A 163 -4.56 19.71 12.01
C GLY A 163 -4.17 20.41 13.32
N ARG A 164 -4.70 21.60 13.62
CA ARG A 164 -4.57 22.24 14.95
C ARG A 164 -5.28 21.45 16.06
N PHE A 165 -6.30 20.68 15.71
CA PHE A 165 -7.09 19.90 16.65
C PHE A 165 -6.65 18.43 16.56
N GLU A 166 -5.86 17.98 17.52
CA GLU A 166 -5.33 16.61 17.56
C GLU A 166 -6.45 15.56 17.52
N ASN A 167 -7.55 15.82 18.23
CA ASN A 167 -8.73 14.95 18.28
C ASN A 167 -9.62 15.01 17.02
N LEU A 168 -9.42 15.98 16.12
CA LEU A 168 -10.25 16.11 14.92
C LEU A 168 -10.03 14.93 13.96
N LYS A 169 -8.81 14.38 13.90
CA LYS A 169 -8.53 13.16 13.13
C LYS A 169 -9.45 12.01 13.57
N ILE A 170 -9.50 11.75 14.87
CA ILE A 170 -10.32 10.68 15.47
C ILE A 170 -11.81 10.96 15.22
N PHE A 171 -12.25 12.20 15.43
CA PHE A 171 -13.63 12.60 15.17
C PHE A 171 -14.06 12.34 13.72
N VAL A 172 -13.23 12.72 12.74
CA VAL A 172 -13.50 12.49 11.32
C VAL A 172 -13.58 10.99 11.03
N MET A 173 -12.68 10.18 11.57
CA MET A 173 -12.71 8.73 11.34
C MET A 173 -13.93 8.03 11.93
N LEU A 174 -14.31 8.39 13.17
CA LEU A 174 -15.54 7.87 13.78
C LEU A 174 -16.78 8.35 13.02
N SER A 175 -16.75 9.57 12.49
CA SER A 175 -17.83 10.09 11.63
C SER A 175 -17.92 9.32 10.31
N ILE A 176 -16.78 8.98 9.68
CA ILE A 176 -16.74 8.13 8.49
C ILE A 176 -17.31 6.75 8.82
N ALA A 177 -16.85 6.10 9.90
CA ALA A 177 -17.34 4.79 10.31
C ALA A 177 -18.86 4.80 10.56
N MET A 178 -19.37 5.85 11.22
CA MET A 178 -20.80 6.02 11.47
C MET A 178 -21.59 6.29 10.19
N LEU A 179 -21.04 7.10 9.27
CA LEU A 179 -21.65 7.35 7.96
C LEU A 179 -21.76 6.07 7.15
N LEU A 180 -20.69 5.27 7.09
CA LEU A 180 -20.69 3.97 6.40
C LEU A 180 -21.73 3.02 7.01
N TYR A 181 -21.81 2.95 8.34
CA TYR A 181 -22.84 2.17 9.02
C TYR A 181 -24.26 2.62 8.63
N ALA A 182 -24.51 3.92 8.57
CA ALA A 182 -25.84 4.46 8.30
C ALA A 182 -26.28 4.31 6.84
N THR A 183 -25.35 4.14 5.89
CA THR A 183 -25.62 4.26 4.44
C THR A 183 -25.34 2.98 3.64
N VAL A 184 -24.50 2.07 4.14
CA VAL A 184 -24.25 0.78 3.48
C VAL A 184 -25.50 -0.11 3.53
N ASP A 185 -25.56 -1.16 2.71
CA ASP A 185 -26.64 -2.14 2.74
C ASP A 185 -26.76 -2.78 4.14
N HIS A 186 -28.01 -2.90 4.64
CA HIS A 186 -28.37 -3.49 5.93
C HIS A 186 -27.70 -4.82 6.22
N ARG A 187 -27.43 -5.63 5.19
CA ARG A 187 -26.74 -6.92 5.32
C ARG A 187 -25.32 -6.79 5.90
N TYR A 188 -24.63 -5.69 5.65
CA TYR A 188 -23.21 -5.51 5.98
C TYR A 188 -22.95 -4.47 7.07
N HIS A 189 -23.99 -3.80 7.61
CA HIS A 189 -23.91 -2.74 8.63
C HIS A 189 -22.89 -3.04 9.74
N HIS A 190 -23.09 -4.14 10.46
CA HIS A 190 -22.24 -4.51 11.59
C HIS A 190 -20.81 -4.84 11.15
N ALA A 191 -20.67 -5.56 10.04
CA ALA A 191 -19.36 -6.00 9.57
C ALA A 191 -18.50 -4.81 9.09
N VAL A 192 -19.12 -3.86 8.38
CA VAL A 192 -18.48 -2.62 7.91
C VAL A 192 -18.11 -1.71 9.08
N LEU A 193 -18.99 -1.55 10.06
CA LEU A 193 -18.70 -0.75 11.25
C LEU A 193 -17.53 -1.35 12.04
N VAL A 194 -17.57 -2.65 12.32
CA VAL A 194 -16.49 -3.35 13.06
C VAL A 194 -15.17 -3.24 12.29
N ALA A 195 -15.17 -3.48 10.98
CA ALA A 195 -13.98 -3.34 10.13
C ALA A 195 -13.40 -1.92 10.18
N SER A 196 -14.24 -0.90 10.07
CA SER A 196 -13.83 0.52 10.11
C SER A 196 -13.28 0.93 11.48
N VAL A 197 -13.90 0.45 12.57
CA VAL A 197 -13.43 0.70 13.93
C VAL A 197 -12.10 -0.01 14.18
N ILE A 198 -11.95 -1.27 13.77
CA ILE A 198 -10.68 -2.02 13.90
C ILE A 198 -9.58 -1.32 13.11
N ALA A 199 -9.85 -0.87 11.87
CA ALA A 199 -8.89 -0.09 11.08
C ALA A 199 -8.44 1.18 11.82
N THR A 200 -9.39 1.93 12.38
CA THR A 200 -9.12 3.15 13.14
C THR A 200 -8.29 2.84 14.41
N LEU A 201 -8.65 1.80 15.17
CA LEU A 201 -7.94 1.36 16.36
C LEU A 201 -6.51 0.89 16.05
N LEU A 202 -6.33 0.12 14.98
CA LEU A 202 -5.03 -0.37 14.54
C LEU A 202 -4.10 0.81 14.19
N HIS A 203 -4.62 1.78 13.43
CA HIS A 203 -3.86 2.98 13.09
C HIS A 203 -3.48 3.80 14.33
N MET A 204 -4.44 4.09 15.21
CA MET A 204 -4.19 4.83 16.44
C MET A 204 -3.19 4.10 17.35
N GLY A 205 -3.31 2.78 17.47
CA GLY A 205 -2.36 1.96 18.21
C GLY A 205 -0.93 2.13 17.69
N LEU A 206 -0.74 2.05 16.37
CA LEU A 206 0.56 2.26 15.73
C LEU A 206 1.11 3.67 15.96
N GLU A 207 0.28 4.72 15.85
CA GLU A 207 0.68 6.11 16.14
C GLU A 207 1.12 6.27 17.61
N ILE A 208 0.30 5.79 18.57
CA ILE A 208 0.59 5.88 20.02
C ILE A 208 1.91 5.20 20.35
N PHE A 209 2.11 3.96 19.88
CA PHE A 209 3.37 3.25 20.12
C PHE A 209 4.55 3.98 19.45
N GLY A 210 4.37 4.50 18.23
CA GLY A 210 5.36 5.34 17.56
C GLY A 210 5.84 6.50 18.44
N HIS A 211 4.91 7.31 18.96
CA HIS A 211 5.24 8.46 19.81
C HIS A 211 5.94 8.08 21.13
N ILE A 212 5.51 6.99 21.78
CA ILE A 212 6.12 6.51 23.03
C ILE A 212 7.58 6.11 22.83
N PHE A 213 7.91 5.49 21.69
CA PHE A 213 9.27 5.02 21.43
C PHE A 213 10.16 6.06 20.74
N GLU A 214 9.61 6.98 19.95
CA GLU A 214 10.36 8.10 19.39
C GLU A 214 10.81 9.09 20.46
N SER A 215 9.96 9.40 21.44
CA SER A 215 10.32 10.29 22.56
C SER A 215 11.50 9.78 23.39
N LYS A 216 11.65 8.45 23.51
CA LYS A 216 12.79 7.79 24.18
C LYS A 216 14.08 7.81 23.37
N GLN A 217 14.01 8.15 22.08
CA GLN A 217 15.15 8.11 21.17
C GLN A 217 15.46 9.47 20.52
N SER A 218 15.02 10.57 21.14
CA SER A 218 15.05 11.94 20.62
C SER A 218 16.42 12.44 20.11
N SER A 219 17.53 11.90 20.62
CA SER A 219 18.90 12.26 20.19
C SER A 219 19.46 11.44 19.03
N ALA A 220 18.77 10.38 18.56
CA ALA A 220 19.29 9.50 17.50
C ALA A 220 18.86 9.95 16.10
N ARG A 221 19.83 10.09 15.18
CA ARG A 221 19.58 10.43 13.76
C ARG A 221 18.75 9.37 13.00
N LYS A 222 18.68 8.14 13.51
CA LYS A 222 17.91 7.03 12.92
C LYS A 222 17.22 6.21 14.00
N LEU A 223 16.00 5.77 13.70
CA LEU A 223 15.21 4.89 14.54
C LEU A 223 15.89 3.52 14.69
N THR A 224 15.97 3.03 15.94
CA THR A 224 16.45 1.68 16.28
C THR A 224 15.57 1.04 17.35
N GLY A 225 15.84 -0.22 17.70
CA GLY A 225 15.11 -0.93 18.75
C GLY A 225 13.60 -0.94 18.52
N MET A 226 12.84 -0.62 19.55
CA MET A 226 11.37 -0.70 19.54
C MET A 226 10.70 0.36 18.64
N ALA A 227 11.28 1.56 18.53
CA ALA A 227 10.75 2.59 17.62
C ALA A 227 10.82 2.13 16.16
N ALA A 228 11.94 1.49 15.79
CA ALA A 228 12.09 0.90 14.47
C ALA A 228 11.24 -0.36 14.28
N LEU A 229 11.00 -1.17 15.32
CA LEU A 229 10.03 -2.26 15.23
C LEU A 229 8.62 -1.75 14.94
N MET A 230 8.18 -0.69 15.62
CA MET A 230 6.85 -0.10 15.38
C MET A 230 6.74 0.50 13.99
N SER A 231 7.79 1.18 13.51
CA SER A 231 7.84 1.64 12.12
C SER A 231 7.82 0.50 11.11
N PHE A 232 8.44 -0.64 11.45
CA PHE A 232 8.41 -1.84 10.61
C PHE A 232 7.01 -2.46 10.58
N LEU A 233 6.35 -2.62 11.73
CA LEU A 233 4.97 -3.10 11.79
C LEU A 233 4.01 -2.15 11.06
N TYR A 234 4.21 -0.83 11.19
CA TYR A 234 3.45 0.16 10.43
C TYR A 234 3.60 -0.04 8.92
N LEU A 235 4.83 -0.28 8.43
CA LEU A 235 5.08 -0.60 7.03
C LEU A 235 4.33 -1.86 6.60
N GLU A 236 4.42 -2.96 7.35
CA GLU A 236 3.76 -4.21 6.97
C GLU A 236 2.22 -4.11 6.98
N VAL A 237 1.64 -3.35 7.92
CA VAL A 237 0.18 -3.10 7.96
C VAL A 237 -0.25 -2.21 6.80
N LEU A 238 0.57 -1.21 6.46
CA LEU A 238 0.35 -0.35 5.31
C LEU A 238 0.36 -1.18 4.02
N ASP A 239 1.36 -2.05 3.85
CA ASP A 239 1.44 -2.98 2.71
C ASP A 239 0.25 -3.94 2.66
N ALA A 240 -0.19 -4.47 3.80
CA ALA A 240 -1.38 -5.30 3.86
C ALA A 240 -2.63 -4.57 3.36
N SER A 241 -2.79 -3.30 3.76
CA SER A 241 -3.94 -2.49 3.36
C SER A 241 -3.97 -2.21 1.85
N PHE A 242 -2.83 -1.87 1.24
CA PHE A 242 -2.75 -1.69 -0.22
C PHE A 242 -2.90 -2.99 -1.01
N SER A 243 -2.45 -4.11 -0.44
CA SER A 243 -2.48 -5.40 -1.14
C SER A 243 -3.90 -5.93 -1.37
N PHE A 244 -4.88 -5.51 -0.56
CA PHE A 244 -6.24 -6.03 -0.66
C PHE A 244 -6.88 -5.73 -2.02
N ASP A 245 -6.69 -4.50 -2.52
CA ASP A 245 -7.20 -4.12 -3.83
C ASP A 245 -6.49 -4.89 -4.95
N GLY A 246 -5.17 -5.10 -4.83
CA GLY A 246 -4.39 -5.91 -5.77
C GLY A 246 -4.80 -7.39 -5.80
N VAL A 247 -5.12 -7.99 -4.65
CA VAL A 247 -5.61 -9.37 -4.56
C VAL A 247 -7.02 -9.50 -5.14
N ILE A 248 -7.94 -8.59 -4.78
CA ILE A 248 -9.30 -8.60 -5.34
C ILE A 248 -9.27 -8.36 -6.86
N GLY A 249 -8.50 -7.39 -7.33
CA GLY A 249 -8.33 -7.10 -8.76
C GLY A 249 -7.68 -8.26 -9.54
N ALA A 250 -6.85 -9.08 -8.89
CA ALA A 250 -6.27 -10.27 -9.52
C ALA A 250 -7.32 -11.36 -9.80
N PHE A 251 -8.34 -11.50 -8.93
CA PHE A 251 -9.45 -12.43 -9.16
C PHE A 251 -10.33 -12.04 -10.35
N ALA A 252 -10.39 -10.75 -10.70
CA ALA A 252 -11.03 -10.31 -11.94
C ALA A 252 -10.30 -10.77 -13.21
N ILE A 253 -9.03 -11.19 -13.09
CA ILE A 253 -8.19 -11.66 -14.20
C ILE A 253 -8.15 -13.20 -14.24
N THR A 254 -8.02 -13.85 -13.08
CA THR A 254 -7.95 -15.31 -13.00
C THR A 254 -8.34 -15.81 -11.61
N ASN A 255 -9.06 -16.93 -11.56
CA ASN A 255 -9.39 -17.59 -10.28
C ASN A 255 -8.27 -18.52 -9.79
N ASN A 256 -7.20 -18.73 -10.57
CA ASN A 256 -6.10 -19.61 -10.17
C ASN A 256 -5.26 -18.95 -9.06
N VAL A 257 -5.50 -19.39 -7.82
CA VAL A 257 -4.84 -18.88 -6.61
C VAL A 257 -3.31 -19.01 -6.68
N LEU A 258 -2.78 -20.12 -7.21
CA LEU A 258 -1.33 -20.29 -7.34
C LEU A 258 -0.71 -19.29 -8.32
N LEU A 259 -1.42 -19.01 -9.41
CA LEU A 259 -1.00 -18.01 -10.40
C LEU A 259 -1.06 -16.59 -9.82
N ILE A 260 -2.09 -16.27 -9.04
CA ILE A 260 -2.22 -14.99 -8.31
C ILE A 260 -1.06 -14.81 -7.35
N ILE A 261 -0.77 -15.81 -6.52
CA ILE A 261 0.35 -15.77 -5.56
C ILE A 261 1.69 -15.61 -6.29
N ALA A 262 1.89 -16.33 -7.40
CA ALA A 262 3.12 -16.20 -8.18
C ALA A 262 3.26 -14.80 -8.80
N GLY A 263 2.23 -14.30 -9.46
CA GLY A 263 2.24 -13.02 -10.16
C GLY A 263 2.33 -11.82 -9.21
N LEU A 264 1.41 -11.73 -8.25
CA LEU A 264 1.43 -10.68 -7.23
C LEU A 264 2.66 -10.82 -6.31
N GLY A 265 3.11 -12.04 -6.03
CA GLY A 265 4.34 -12.28 -5.26
C GLY A 265 5.59 -11.75 -5.96
N ALA A 266 5.74 -12.03 -7.27
CA ALA A 266 6.82 -11.46 -8.07
C ALA A 266 6.72 -9.92 -8.14
N GLY A 267 5.52 -9.39 -8.36
CA GLY A 267 5.27 -7.95 -8.34
C GLY A 267 5.63 -7.29 -7.00
N ALA A 268 5.32 -7.92 -5.86
CA ALA A 268 5.68 -7.43 -4.54
C ALA A 268 7.21 -7.29 -4.37
N VAL A 269 7.99 -8.24 -4.89
CA VAL A 269 9.45 -8.16 -4.90
C VAL A 269 9.94 -6.99 -5.76
N TRP A 270 9.28 -6.70 -6.87
CA TRP A 270 9.55 -5.51 -7.69
C TRP A 270 9.24 -4.20 -6.96
N VAL A 271 8.06 -4.09 -6.35
CA VAL A 271 7.63 -2.94 -5.54
C VAL A 271 8.64 -2.67 -4.42
N ARG A 272 9.07 -3.72 -3.72
CA ARG A 272 10.08 -3.62 -2.65
C ARG A 272 11.42 -3.14 -3.18
N SER A 273 11.85 -3.64 -4.33
CA SER A 273 13.08 -3.19 -4.99
C SER A 273 12.99 -1.74 -5.44
N LEU A 274 11.82 -1.30 -5.89
CA LEU A 274 11.52 0.09 -6.18
C LEU A 274 11.60 0.95 -4.92
N THR A 275 11.07 0.51 -3.78
CA THR A 275 11.20 1.18 -2.48
C THR A 275 12.67 1.43 -2.12
N ILE A 276 13.53 0.42 -2.27
CA ILE A 276 14.97 0.56 -2.05
C ILE A 276 15.57 1.56 -3.02
N TYR A 277 15.20 1.46 -4.29
CA TYR A 277 15.73 2.33 -5.33
C TYR A 277 15.42 3.79 -5.02
N LEU A 278 14.16 4.11 -4.68
CA LEU A 278 13.71 5.45 -4.28
C LEU A 278 14.47 5.95 -3.05
N LEU A 279 14.65 5.08 -2.06
CA LEU A 279 15.41 5.38 -0.84
C LEU A 279 16.89 5.69 -1.14
N ARG A 280 17.58 4.83 -1.89
CA ARG A 280 19.03 4.94 -2.15
C ARG A 280 19.39 6.08 -3.10
N THR A 281 18.48 6.40 -4.02
CA THR A 281 18.67 7.51 -4.96
C THR A 281 18.28 8.86 -4.36
N GLY A 282 17.65 8.89 -3.18
CA GLY A 282 17.11 10.11 -2.60
C GLY A 282 16.02 10.73 -3.48
N THR A 283 15.22 9.91 -4.16
CA THR A 283 14.22 10.40 -5.13
C THR A 283 13.19 11.31 -4.46
N LEU A 284 12.82 11.03 -3.21
CA LEU A 284 11.93 11.87 -2.40
C LEU A 284 12.49 13.27 -2.15
N THR A 285 13.80 13.42 -1.95
CA THR A 285 14.41 14.75 -1.77
C THR A 285 14.62 15.47 -3.10
N LYS A 286 14.76 14.72 -4.19
CA LYS A 286 14.87 15.27 -5.55
C LYS A 286 13.54 15.84 -6.07
N TYR A 287 12.42 15.21 -5.72
CA TYR A 287 11.07 15.62 -6.18
C TYR A 287 10.21 16.05 -5.00
N ARG A 288 10.13 17.38 -4.80
CA ARG A 288 9.45 18.02 -3.67
C ARG A 288 8.03 17.53 -3.43
N TYR A 289 7.23 17.35 -4.49
CA TYR A 289 5.81 17.00 -4.38
C TYR A 289 5.54 15.49 -4.43
N LEU A 290 6.56 14.64 -4.60
CA LEU A 290 6.35 13.21 -4.79
C LEU A 290 5.66 12.55 -3.58
N GLU A 291 6.00 12.98 -2.36
CA GLU A 291 5.32 12.51 -1.13
C GLU A 291 3.85 12.94 -1.10
N HIS A 292 3.52 14.12 -1.62
CA HIS A 292 2.14 14.63 -1.67
C HIS A 292 1.31 13.85 -2.69
N GLY A 293 1.87 13.63 -3.89
CA GLY A 293 1.22 12.83 -4.92
C GLY A 293 0.91 11.42 -4.43
N ALA A 294 1.85 10.80 -3.70
CA ALA A 294 1.62 9.49 -3.11
C ALA A 294 0.44 9.52 -2.12
N HIS A 295 0.39 10.44 -1.15
CA HIS A 295 -0.74 10.50 -0.21
C HIS A 295 -2.10 10.84 -0.87
N TRP A 296 -2.10 11.61 -1.96
CA TRP A 296 -3.31 11.81 -2.77
C TRP A 296 -3.76 10.51 -3.46
N ALA A 297 -2.82 9.72 -3.99
CA ALA A 297 -3.13 8.39 -4.52
C ALA A 297 -3.74 7.47 -3.44
N ILE A 298 -3.20 7.49 -2.21
CA ILE A 298 -3.75 6.74 -1.08
C ILE A 298 -5.19 7.16 -0.78
N LEU A 299 -5.48 8.47 -0.68
CA LEU A 299 -6.83 8.96 -0.43
C LEU A 299 -7.79 8.60 -1.57
N ALA A 300 -7.30 8.64 -2.80
CA ALA A 300 -8.08 8.28 -3.96
C ALA A 300 -8.43 6.78 -3.93
N LEU A 301 -7.47 5.92 -3.62
CA LEU A 301 -7.70 4.49 -3.42
C LEU A 301 -8.66 4.23 -2.25
N ALA A 302 -8.49 4.91 -1.12
CA ALA A 302 -9.40 4.82 0.01
C ALA A 302 -10.85 5.15 -0.39
N THR A 303 -11.01 6.18 -1.23
CA THR A 303 -12.31 6.61 -1.76
C THR A 303 -12.90 5.57 -2.70
N VAL A 304 -12.08 4.98 -3.59
CA VAL A 304 -12.49 3.87 -4.48
C VAL A 304 -12.95 2.68 -3.66
N MET A 305 -12.20 2.27 -2.64
CA MET A 305 -12.57 1.15 -1.75
C MET A 305 -13.89 1.44 -1.04
N ILE A 306 -14.07 2.64 -0.49
CA ILE A 306 -15.35 3.03 0.14
C ILE A 306 -16.49 3.04 -0.88
N ALA A 307 -16.26 3.53 -2.10
CA ALA A 307 -17.28 3.56 -3.15
C ALA A 307 -17.68 2.15 -3.62
N LYS A 308 -16.77 1.16 -3.58
CA LYS A 308 -17.08 -0.25 -3.84
C LYS A 308 -18.15 -0.81 -2.87
N LEU A 309 -18.33 -0.23 -1.66
CA LEU A 309 -19.42 -0.64 -0.74
C LEU A 309 -20.82 -0.31 -1.29
N TYR A 310 -20.93 0.64 -2.21
CA TYR A 310 -22.20 1.08 -2.79
C TYR A 310 -22.41 0.50 -4.19
N HIS A 311 -21.79 -0.64 -4.48
CA HIS A 311 -21.85 -1.32 -5.78
C HIS A 311 -21.36 -0.46 -6.96
N VAL A 312 -20.50 0.52 -6.68
CA VAL A 312 -19.81 1.28 -7.73
C VAL A 312 -18.61 0.46 -8.18
N GLU A 313 -18.77 -0.25 -9.29
CA GLU A 313 -17.70 -1.01 -9.91
C GLU A 313 -16.79 -0.08 -10.71
N PHE A 314 -15.50 -0.17 -10.43
CA PHE A 314 -14.47 0.56 -11.17
C PHE A 314 -13.61 -0.43 -11.93
N PRO A 315 -13.38 -0.24 -13.24
CA PRO A 315 -12.43 -1.06 -13.96
C PRO A 315 -11.04 -1.00 -13.34
N GLU A 316 -10.39 -2.15 -13.18
CA GLU A 316 -9.08 -2.26 -12.51
C GLU A 316 -8.00 -1.38 -13.15
N TRP A 317 -8.01 -1.27 -14.48
CA TRP A 317 -7.08 -0.38 -15.19
C TRP A 317 -7.25 1.09 -14.80
N MET A 318 -8.48 1.51 -14.47
CA MET A 318 -8.76 2.88 -14.06
C MET A 318 -8.24 3.13 -12.64
N VAL A 319 -8.47 2.18 -11.71
CA VAL A 319 -7.97 2.27 -10.33
C VAL A 319 -6.45 2.34 -10.31
N GLY A 320 -5.76 1.46 -11.05
CA GLY A 320 -4.30 1.52 -11.17
C GLY A 320 -3.77 2.80 -11.83
N SER A 321 -4.47 3.30 -12.84
CA SER A 321 -4.07 4.55 -13.52
C SER A 321 -4.16 5.78 -12.63
N LEU A 322 -5.05 5.78 -11.64
CA LEU A 322 -5.26 6.89 -10.71
C LEU A 322 -4.00 7.14 -9.88
N GLY A 323 -3.43 6.08 -9.30
CA GLY A 323 -2.18 6.16 -8.55
C GLY A 323 -1.01 6.66 -9.41
N VAL A 324 -0.85 6.09 -10.61
CA VAL A 324 0.18 6.53 -11.56
C VAL A 324 0.01 8.00 -11.93
N THR A 325 -1.22 8.46 -12.16
CA THR A 325 -1.52 9.85 -12.53
C THR A 325 -1.08 10.82 -11.45
N PHE A 326 -1.41 10.57 -10.18
CA PHE A 326 -0.98 11.43 -9.06
C PHE A 326 0.54 11.48 -8.92
N ILE A 327 1.22 10.35 -9.08
CA ILE A 327 2.68 10.28 -9.00
C ILE A 327 3.33 11.04 -10.16
N VAL A 328 2.90 10.79 -11.40
CA VAL A 328 3.47 11.42 -12.60
C VAL A 328 3.27 12.93 -12.55
N THR A 329 2.06 13.38 -12.22
CA THR A 329 1.75 14.81 -12.10
C THR A 329 2.54 15.48 -10.97
N ALA A 330 2.78 14.80 -9.84
CA ALA A 330 3.64 15.29 -8.77
C ALA A 330 5.11 15.40 -9.19
N ILE A 331 5.63 14.44 -9.96
CA ILE A 331 6.99 14.49 -10.52
C ILE A 331 7.12 15.66 -11.51
N ILE A 332 6.18 15.79 -12.44
CA ILE A 332 6.16 16.88 -13.43
C ILE A 332 6.13 18.23 -12.72
N SER A 333 5.23 18.40 -11.75
CA SER A 333 5.11 19.63 -10.95
C SER A 333 6.42 19.96 -10.24
N SER A 334 7.09 18.96 -9.67
CA SER A 334 8.39 19.13 -8.99
C SER A 334 9.49 19.58 -9.96
N ILE A 335 9.50 19.06 -11.19
CA ILE A 335 10.45 19.45 -12.23
C ILE A 335 10.19 20.89 -12.69
N LEU A 336 8.92 21.25 -12.89
CA LEU A 336 8.52 22.60 -13.30
C LEU A 336 8.89 23.64 -12.24
N GLU A 337 8.61 23.39 -10.97
CA GLU A 337 8.98 24.29 -9.88
C GLU A 337 10.50 24.47 -9.79
N ARG A 338 11.27 23.39 -9.90
CA ARG A 338 12.75 23.47 -9.92
C ARG A 338 13.26 24.31 -11.08
N ARG A 339 12.64 24.21 -12.27
CA ARG A 339 12.98 25.06 -13.42
C ARG A 339 12.63 26.53 -13.16
N HIS A 340 11.50 26.82 -12.54
CA HIS A 340 11.10 28.17 -12.17
C HIS A 340 12.04 28.81 -11.14
N LEU A 341 12.43 28.07 -10.10
CA LEU A 341 13.39 28.53 -9.09
C LEU A 341 14.76 28.82 -9.72
N LYS A 342 15.24 27.94 -10.61
CA LYS A 342 16.51 28.17 -11.33
C LYS A 342 16.46 29.41 -12.22
N LYS A 343 15.33 29.65 -12.92
CA LYS A 343 15.15 30.87 -13.72
C LYS A 343 15.14 32.14 -12.88
N ARG A 344 14.48 32.11 -11.71
CA ARG A 344 14.48 33.25 -10.77
C ARG A 344 15.88 33.55 -10.23
N GLN A 345 16.65 32.52 -9.87
CA GLN A 345 18.03 32.67 -9.40
C GLN A 345 19.01 33.17 -10.47
N ILE A 346 18.69 33.04 -11.77
CA ILE A 346 19.50 33.59 -12.86
C ILE A 346 19.08 35.04 -13.17
N ALA A 347 17.85 35.43 -12.81
CA ALA A 347 17.31 36.76 -13.06
C ALA A 347 17.58 37.77 -11.92
N THR A 348 17.95 37.29 -10.73
CA THR A 348 18.55 38.04 -9.62
C THR A 348 20.06 37.87 -9.64
#